data_AF-A0A537S2V7-F1
#
_entry.id   AF-A0A537S2V7-F1
#
_cell.length_a   1.000
_cell.length_b   1.000
_cell.length_c   1.000
_cell.angle_alpha   90.00
_cell.angle_beta   90.00
_cell.angle_gamma   90.00
#
_symmetry.space_group_name_H-M   'P 1'
#
loop_
_entity.id
_entity.type
_entity.pdbx_description
1 polymer ?
#
loop_
_entity_poly.entity_id
_entity_poly.type
_entity_poly.pdbx_seq_one_letter_code
_entity_poly.pdbx_strand_id
1 'polypeptide(L)'
;MGARRHGGADDVLYPDARPGCRRRRGGGEVAVPAMTNGMPALPEGFRLHRYETIGSTNDEARRLAREGAAEGTLVWADAQEAGRGRRGRPWLSPLGNLYLSLVLRPDAPASRAPQLGFVTALALADALRLLAGTGLALSFKWPNDVLAGRAKLAGILLESEMAAGGGLDFVIVGVGVNLASAPRDLEYPAASLSDQGFPGITPASLLESFTEHFALWLECWRADGFVPVRAAWLNRAGGIGEAVRVRLETLTLEGRFLD
;
A
#
# COMPACT_ATOMS: atom_id res chain seq x y z
N MET A 1 12.96 -30.39 -33.41
CA MET A 1 12.20 -31.01 -32.29
C MET A 1 13.09 -30.88 -31.07
N GLY A 2 12.94 -29.87 -30.20
CA GLY A 2 11.82 -29.63 -29.27
C GLY A 2 12.25 -30.17 -27.90
N ALA A 3 12.21 -29.48 -26.77
CA ALA A 3 11.76 -28.15 -26.38
C ALA A 3 12.51 -27.76 -25.08
N ARG A 4 12.79 -26.47 -24.89
CA ARG A 4 13.26 -25.91 -23.61
C ARG A 4 12.08 -25.92 -22.63
N ARG A 5 12.29 -26.38 -21.40
CA ARG A 5 11.34 -26.18 -20.30
C ARG A 5 11.76 -24.94 -19.52
N HIS A 6 10.97 -23.88 -19.66
CA HIS A 6 10.96 -22.74 -18.74
C HIS A 6 10.35 -23.20 -17.42
N GLY A 7 11.13 -23.11 -16.33
CA GLY A 7 10.60 -23.21 -14.97
C GLY A 7 10.13 -21.84 -14.55
N GLY A 8 8.81 -21.63 -14.57
CA GLY A 8 8.16 -20.47 -13.99
C GLY A 8 7.03 -20.96 -13.09
N ALA A 9 7.21 -20.82 -11.79
CA ALA A 9 6.19 -20.97 -10.77
C ALA A 9 6.68 -20.24 -9.51
N ASP A 10 6.61 -18.90 -9.53
CA ASP A 10 6.66 -18.10 -8.30
C ASP A 10 5.25 -18.10 -7.73
N ASP A 11 4.93 -19.18 -7.02
CA ASP A 11 3.73 -19.30 -6.19
C ASP A 11 3.74 -18.16 -5.16
N VAL A 12 2.64 -17.41 -5.12
CA VAL A 12 2.38 -16.46 -4.05
C VAL A 12 2.23 -17.28 -2.77
N LEU A 13 3.30 -17.37 -1.99
CA LEU A 13 3.26 -17.92 -0.65
C LEU A 13 2.50 -16.94 0.25
N TYR A 14 1.18 -17.02 0.22
CA TYR A 14 0.41 -16.69 1.42
C TYR A 14 0.91 -17.61 2.54
N PRO A 15 1.12 -17.13 3.78
CA PRO A 15 1.42 -18.01 4.90
C PRO A 15 0.36 -19.13 4.94
N ASP A 16 0.85 -20.36 5.04
CA ASP A 16 0.06 -21.59 4.85
C ASP A 16 -1.26 -21.52 5.62
N ALA A 17 -2.38 -21.64 4.90
CA ALA A 17 -3.71 -21.64 5.49
C ALA A 17 -3.81 -22.77 6.53
N ARG A 18 -4.16 -22.42 7.78
CA ARG A 18 -4.33 -23.38 8.88
C ARG A 18 -5.20 -24.58 8.45
N PRO A 19 -4.92 -25.81 8.95
CA PRO A 19 -5.75 -26.97 8.68
C PRO A 19 -7.15 -26.76 9.28
N GLY A 20 -8.12 -26.46 8.42
CA GLY A 20 -9.49 -26.12 8.81
C GLY A 20 -10.20 -25.19 7.82
N CYS A 21 -9.46 -24.37 7.08
CA CYS A 21 -10.01 -23.61 5.96
C CYS A 21 -10.10 -24.51 4.73
N ARG A 22 -11.28 -25.08 4.46
CA ARG A 22 -11.50 -25.87 3.24
C ARG A 22 -11.20 -24.99 2.03
N ARG A 23 -10.14 -25.33 1.28
CA ARG A 23 -9.97 -24.88 -0.10
C ARG A 23 -11.25 -25.21 -0.87
N ARG A 24 -12.05 -24.20 -1.23
CA ARG A 24 -12.99 -24.36 -2.34
C ARG A 24 -12.15 -24.50 -3.61
N ARG A 25 -11.96 -25.73 -4.07
CA ARG A 25 -11.57 -26.00 -5.46
C ARG A 25 -12.76 -25.62 -6.35
N GLY A 26 -12.77 -24.37 -6.81
CA GLY A 26 -13.59 -23.93 -7.93
C GLY A 26 -12.65 -23.44 -9.02
N GLY A 27 -12.45 -24.25 -10.06
CA GLY A 27 -11.77 -23.84 -11.29
C GLY A 27 -12.66 -22.90 -12.10
N GLY A 28 -12.95 -21.72 -11.54
CA GLY A 28 -13.57 -20.62 -12.23
C GLY A 28 -12.47 -19.64 -12.63
N GLU A 29 -12.42 -19.33 -13.92
CA GLU A 29 -11.75 -18.14 -14.45
C GLU A 29 -11.99 -16.96 -13.51
N VAL A 30 -10.93 -16.40 -12.90
CA VAL A 30 -11.05 -15.18 -12.12
C VAL A 30 -11.43 -14.10 -13.12
N ALA A 31 -12.73 -13.81 -13.19
CA ALA A 31 -13.24 -12.75 -14.03
C ALA A 31 -12.51 -11.47 -13.64
N VAL A 32 -11.69 -10.95 -14.56
CA VAL A 32 -11.14 -9.60 -14.45
C VAL A 32 -12.36 -8.68 -14.42
N PRO A 33 -12.64 -7.95 -13.31
CA PRO A 33 -13.81 -7.10 -13.26
C PRO A 33 -13.71 -6.06 -14.39
N ALA A 34 -14.81 -5.89 -15.12
CA ALA A 34 -14.89 -4.88 -16.16
C ALA A 34 -14.55 -3.51 -15.54
N MET A 35 -13.64 -2.77 -16.18
CA MET A 35 -13.17 -1.48 -15.70
C MET A 35 -14.32 -0.48 -15.63
N THR A 36 -14.90 -0.30 -14.45
CA THR A 36 -15.93 0.71 -14.24
C THR A 36 -15.28 2.05 -13.96
N ASN A 37 -15.58 3.03 -14.80
CA ASN A 37 -15.35 4.45 -14.55
C ASN A 37 -16.30 4.99 -13.45
N GLY A 38 -16.63 4.15 -12.47
CA GLY A 38 -17.67 4.32 -11.45
C GLY A 38 -17.13 4.13 -10.04
N MET A 39 -18.01 4.21 -9.05
CA MET A 39 -17.61 3.93 -7.65
C MET A 39 -17.03 2.52 -7.52
N PRO A 40 -15.92 2.35 -6.78
CA PRO A 40 -15.33 1.03 -6.56
C PRO A 40 -16.31 0.15 -5.77
N ALA A 41 -16.32 -1.15 -6.07
CA ALA A 41 -16.95 -2.12 -5.19
C ALA A 41 -16.01 -2.36 -4.00
N LEU A 42 -16.49 -2.11 -2.78
CA LEU A 42 -15.65 -2.23 -1.58
C LEU A 42 -16.08 -3.46 -0.76
N PRO A 43 -15.12 -4.21 -0.18
CA PRO A 43 -15.44 -5.27 0.76
C PRO A 43 -16.22 -4.74 1.97
N GLU A 44 -16.94 -5.64 2.64
CA GLU A 44 -17.61 -5.33 3.89
C GLU A 44 -16.62 -4.75 4.92
N GLY A 45 -17.08 -3.75 5.67
CA GLY A 45 -16.27 -3.04 6.66
C GLY A 45 -15.59 -1.77 6.13
N PHE A 46 -15.44 -1.60 4.82
CA PHE A 46 -14.92 -0.35 4.25
C PHE A 46 -16.02 0.65 3.92
N ARG A 47 -15.79 1.94 4.23
CA ARG A 47 -16.72 3.04 3.91
C ARG A 47 -15.99 4.21 3.28
N LEU A 48 -16.39 4.60 2.08
CA LEU A 48 -15.69 5.61 1.28
C LEU A 48 -16.29 7.00 1.41
N HIS A 49 -15.43 7.96 1.74
CA HIS A 49 -15.65 9.39 1.55
C HIS A 49 -14.80 9.84 0.35
N ARG A 50 -15.45 10.27 -0.72
CA ARG A 50 -14.77 10.72 -1.95
C ARG A 50 -14.87 12.24 -2.10
N TYR A 51 -13.77 12.86 -2.50
CA TYR A 51 -13.66 14.29 -2.74
C TYR A 51 -13.05 14.51 -4.12
N GLU A 52 -13.43 15.58 -4.81
CA GLU A 52 -12.75 15.98 -6.04
C GLU A 52 -11.38 16.59 -5.68
N THR A 53 -11.39 17.63 -4.85
CA THR A 53 -10.18 18.29 -4.35
C THR A 53 -10.29 18.50 -2.84
N ILE A 54 -9.20 18.28 -2.12
CA ILE A 54 -9.11 18.50 -0.68
C ILE A 54 -7.72 19.00 -0.29
N GLY A 55 -7.54 19.53 0.93
CA GLY A 55 -6.22 19.85 1.45
C GLY A 55 -5.32 18.61 1.51
N SER A 56 -5.70 17.60 2.29
CA SER A 56 -5.00 16.32 2.41
C SER A 56 -5.97 15.22 2.83
N THR A 57 -5.88 14.06 2.19
CA THR A 57 -6.66 12.87 2.57
C THR A 57 -6.34 12.42 4.00
N ASN A 58 -5.08 12.54 4.43
CA ASN A 58 -4.66 12.20 5.80
C ASN A 58 -5.29 13.13 6.84
N ASP A 59 -5.38 14.43 6.54
CA ASP A 59 -5.97 15.41 7.47
C ASP A 59 -7.46 15.17 7.63
N GLU A 60 -8.15 14.89 6.53
CA GLU A 60 -9.57 14.61 6.55
C GLU A 60 -9.86 13.27 7.25
N ALA A 61 -9.07 12.23 6.98
CA ALA A 61 -9.20 10.95 7.68
C ALA A 61 -8.96 11.12 9.19
N ARG A 62 -8.00 11.96 9.60
CA ARG A 62 -7.79 12.30 11.01
C ARG A 62 -9.00 13.05 11.60
N ARG A 63 -9.55 14.04 10.89
CA ARG A 63 -10.73 14.78 11.33
C ARG A 63 -11.91 13.82 11.56
N LEU A 64 -12.20 12.97 10.59
CA LEU A 64 -13.24 11.95 10.68
C LEU A 64 -12.98 10.96 11.83
N ALA A 65 -11.74 10.50 12.01
CA ALA A 65 -11.38 9.61 13.11
C ALA A 65 -11.64 10.24 14.50
N ARG A 66 -11.29 11.52 14.68
CA ARG A 66 -11.58 12.28 15.90
C ARG A 66 -13.07 12.51 16.13
N GLU A 67 -13.86 12.57 15.06
CA GLU A 67 -15.33 12.63 15.09
C GLU A 67 -15.98 11.25 15.33
N GLY A 68 -15.18 10.20 15.52
CA GLY A 68 -15.68 8.86 15.84
C GLY A 68 -15.90 7.97 14.62
N ALA A 69 -15.32 8.29 13.45
CA ALA A 69 -15.34 7.39 12.32
C ALA A 69 -14.76 6.01 12.71
N ALA A 70 -15.41 4.98 12.18
CA ALA A 70 -15.05 3.59 12.45
C ALA A 70 -13.75 3.20 11.72
N GLU A 71 -13.14 2.11 12.17
CA GLU A 71 -12.13 1.43 11.35
C GLU A 71 -12.73 1.06 9.98
N GLY A 72 -11.91 1.15 8.92
CA GLY A 72 -12.35 0.89 7.55
C GLY A 72 -12.89 2.14 6.83
N THR A 73 -12.98 3.28 7.51
CA THR A 73 -13.27 4.56 6.84
C THR A 73 -12.12 4.94 5.91
N LEU A 74 -12.44 5.10 4.63
CA LEU A 74 -11.55 5.51 3.55
C LEU A 74 -11.85 6.95 3.15
N VAL A 75 -10.79 7.72 2.91
CA VAL A 75 -10.85 9.03 2.27
C VAL A 75 -10.08 8.96 0.96
N TRP A 76 -10.76 9.17 -0.17
CA TRP A 76 -10.16 9.25 -1.49
C TRP A 76 -10.38 10.65 -2.06
N ALA A 77 -9.33 11.27 -2.59
CA ALA A 77 -9.43 12.48 -3.38
C ALA A 77 -8.89 12.31 -4.79
N ASP A 78 -9.47 12.99 -5.79
CA ASP A 78 -8.93 13.05 -7.15
C ASP A 78 -7.69 13.96 -7.22
N ALA A 79 -7.62 14.98 -6.35
CA ALA A 79 -6.46 15.87 -6.17
C ALA A 79 -6.28 16.32 -4.70
N GLN A 80 -5.05 16.71 -4.34
CA GLN A 80 -4.74 17.32 -3.04
C GLN A 80 -3.99 18.64 -3.21
N GLU A 81 -4.40 19.67 -2.47
CA GLU A 81 -3.73 21.00 -2.48
C GLU A 81 -2.51 21.04 -1.56
N ALA A 82 -2.54 20.26 -0.49
CA ALA A 82 -1.54 20.21 0.57
C ALA A 82 -1.17 18.75 0.90
N GLY A 83 -1.04 17.91 -0.13
CA GLY A 83 -0.58 16.52 0.00
C GLY A 83 0.84 16.46 0.59
N ARG A 84 1.08 15.52 1.51
CA ARG A 84 2.34 15.42 2.25
C ARG A 84 2.86 13.98 2.30
N GLY A 85 4.18 13.86 2.22
CA GLY A 85 4.92 12.68 2.61
C GLY A 85 5.54 12.84 3.99
N ARG A 86 6.43 11.91 4.34
CA ARG A 86 7.16 11.93 5.62
C ARG A 86 7.91 13.26 5.80
N ARG A 87 7.98 13.72 7.06
CA ARG A 87 8.67 14.95 7.45
C ARG A 87 8.13 16.20 6.75
N GLY A 88 6.85 16.19 6.36
CA GLY A 88 6.19 17.33 5.71
C GLY A 88 6.67 17.61 4.28
N ARG A 89 7.43 16.71 3.65
CA ARG A 89 7.80 16.89 2.24
C ARG A 89 6.53 16.93 1.37
N PRO A 90 6.39 17.84 0.42
CA PRO A 90 5.22 17.88 -0.47
C PRO A 90 5.05 16.56 -1.22
N TRP A 91 3.81 16.08 -1.33
CA TRP A 91 3.40 15.02 -2.23
C TRP A 91 2.57 15.63 -3.35
N LEU A 92 3.17 15.78 -4.54
CA LEU A 92 2.49 16.32 -5.71
C LEU A 92 1.30 15.44 -6.08
N SER A 93 0.13 16.06 -6.18
CA SER A 93 -1.14 15.33 -6.30
C SER A 93 -1.96 15.71 -7.54
N PRO A 94 -1.42 15.53 -8.78
CA PRO A 94 -2.18 15.78 -10.02
C PRO A 94 -3.34 14.78 -10.21
N LEU A 95 -4.31 15.14 -11.05
CA LEU A 95 -5.41 14.26 -11.44
C LEU A 95 -4.92 12.96 -12.10
N GLY A 96 -5.72 11.90 -11.98
CA GLY A 96 -5.47 10.60 -12.62
C GLY A 96 -4.58 9.64 -11.81
N ASN A 97 -4.15 10.04 -10.62
CA ASN A 97 -3.42 9.23 -9.65
C ASN A 97 -4.33 8.84 -8.48
N LEU A 98 -3.87 7.95 -7.59
CA LEU A 98 -4.63 7.57 -6.40
C LEU A 98 -4.07 8.26 -5.15
N TYR A 99 -4.93 8.98 -4.43
CA TYR A 99 -4.65 9.56 -3.11
C TYR A 99 -5.67 9.03 -2.13
N LEU A 100 -5.22 8.19 -1.20
CA LEU A 100 -6.07 7.44 -0.30
C LEU A 100 -5.59 7.60 1.13
N SER A 101 -6.52 7.67 2.08
CA SER A 101 -6.25 7.49 3.51
C SER A 101 -7.22 6.49 4.12
N LEU A 102 -6.72 5.62 4.98
CA LEU A 102 -7.49 4.59 5.69
C LEU A 102 -7.43 4.87 7.19
N VAL A 103 -8.58 4.88 7.87
CA VAL A 103 -8.66 4.93 9.34
C VAL A 103 -8.62 3.50 9.90
N LEU A 104 -7.64 3.22 10.76
CA LEU A 104 -7.51 1.98 11.51
C LEU A 104 -7.59 2.24 13.01
N ARG A 105 -8.15 1.29 13.76
CA ARG A 105 -8.24 1.33 15.23
C ARG A 105 -7.66 0.03 15.81
N PRO A 106 -6.34 -0.21 15.64
CA PRO A 106 -5.74 -1.45 16.07
C PRO A 106 -5.68 -1.53 17.60
N ASP A 107 -6.15 -2.64 18.15
CA ASP A 107 -5.89 -3.00 19.55
C ASP A 107 -4.45 -3.52 19.69
N ALA A 108 -3.49 -2.61 19.65
CA ALA A 108 -2.07 -2.93 19.72
C ALA A 108 -1.26 -1.80 20.37
N PRO A 109 -0.10 -2.12 20.99
CA PRO A 109 0.82 -1.10 21.48
C PRO A 109 1.30 -0.17 20.35
N ALA A 110 1.55 1.10 20.69
CA ALA A 110 2.06 2.11 19.74
C ALA A 110 3.34 1.67 19.00
N SER A 111 4.19 0.88 19.65
CA SER A 111 5.40 0.31 19.04
C SER A 111 5.13 -0.61 17.85
N ARG A 112 3.91 -1.14 17.69
CA ARG A 112 3.52 -1.98 16.56
C ARG A 112 2.92 -1.20 15.38
N ALA A 113 2.47 0.04 15.56
CA ALA A 113 1.88 0.83 14.47
C ALA A 113 2.75 0.90 13.20
N PRO A 114 4.09 1.05 13.27
CA PRO A 114 4.93 1.07 12.07
C PRO A 114 4.81 -0.18 11.18
N GLN A 115 4.42 -1.33 11.74
CA GLN A 115 4.26 -2.60 11.01
C GLN A 115 3.14 -2.50 9.97
N LEU A 116 2.14 -1.63 10.18
CA LEU A 116 1.05 -1.40 9.22
C LEU A 116 1.56 -0.84 7.88
N GLY A 117 2.74 -0.22 7.86
CA GLY A 117 3.38 0.24 6.62
C GLY A 117 3.81 -0.92 5.73
N PHE A 118 4.26 -2.02 6.36
CA PHE A 118 4.63 -3.26 5.66
C PHE A 118 3.39 -3.98 5.13
N VAL A 119 2.34 -4.07 5.96
CA VAL A 119 1.01 -4.57 5.57
C VAL A 119 0.51 -3.82 4.33
N THR A 120 0.57 -2.48 4.38
CA THR A 120 0.13 -1.61 3.28
C THR A 120 0.94 -1.83 2.00
N ALA A 121 2.26 -1.95 2.11
CA ALA A 121 3.14 -2.18 0.96
C ALA A 121 2.85 -3.53 0.29
N LEU A 122 2.65 -4.58 1.08
CA LEU A 122 2.30 -5.90 0.59
C LEU A 122 0.93 -5.92 -0.09
N ALA A 123 -0.07 -5.32 0.55
CA ALA A 123 -1.42 -5.19 -0.01
C ALA A 123 -1.41 -4.43 -1.34
N LEU A 124 -0.69 -3.32 -1.41
CA LEU A 124 -0.57 -2.54 -2.65
C LEU A 124 0.14 -3.32 -3.75
N ALA A 125 1.22 -4.05 -3.43
CA ALA A 125 1.93 -4.85 -4.43
C ALA A 125 1.09 -6.01 -4.96
N ASP A 126 0.36 -6.71 -4.10
CA ASP A 126 -0.51 -7.81 -4.53
C ASP A 126 -1.69 -7.28 -5.36
N ALA A 127 -2.28 -6.16 -4.96
CA ALA A 127 -3.34 -5.49 -5.70
C ALA A 127 -2.89 -5.07 -7.11
N LEU A 128 -1.71 -4.46 -7.21
CA LEU A 128 -1.11 -4.08 -8.50
C LEU A 128 -0.75 -5.31 -9.34
N ARG A 129 -0.24 -6.38 -8.72
CA ARG A 129 0.08 -7.63 -9.43
C ARG A 129 -1.17 -8.31 -9.99
N LEU A 130 -2.30 -8.24 -9.29
CA LEU A 130 -3.57 -8.74 -9.81
C LEU A 130 -3.99 -7.99 -11.08
N LEU A 131 -3.85 -6.65 -11.09
CA LEU A 131 -4.30 -5.79 -12.19
C LEU A 131 -3.31 -5.74 -13.37
N ALA A 132 -2.00 -5.74 -13.09
CA ALA A 132 -0.93 -5.60 -14.09
C ALA A 132 -0.32 -6.95 -14.53
N GLY A 133 -0.67 -8.04 -13.86
CA GLY A 133 -0.01 -9.34 -14.03
C GLY A 133 1.45 -9.32 -13.60
N THR A 134 2.24 -10.25 -14.15
CA THR A 134 3.67 -10.40 -13.82
C THR A 134 4.60 -9.45 -14.58
N GLY A 135 4.06 -8.58 -15.45
CA GLY A 135 4.85 -7.64 -16.24
C GLY A 135 5.37 -6.44 -15.44
N LEU A 136 4.77 -6.14 -14.29
CA LEU A 136 5.15 -5.02 -13.43
C LEU A 136 6.12 -5.48 -12.33
N ALA A 137 7.39 -5.13 -12.48
CA ALA A 137 8.43 -5.45 -11.50
C ALA A 137 8.39 -4.50 -10.30
N LEU A 138 7.77 -4.95 -9.20
CA LEU A 138 7.66 -4.19 -7.96
C LEU A 138 8.69 -4.61 -6.92
N SER A 139 9.22 -3.64 -6.18
CA SER A 139 10.04 -3.88 -4.99
C SER A 139 9.75 -2.85 -3.90
N PHE A 140 10.18 -3.13 -2.67
CA PHE A 140 9.99 -2.23 -1.54
C PHE A 140 11.28 -1.56 -1.13
N LYS A 141 11.25 -0.23 -0.98
CA LYS A 141 12.33 0.53 -0.38
C LYS A 141 11.94 0.94 1.02
N TRP A 142 12.68 0.42 1.99
CA TRP A 142 12.46 0.76 3.39
C TRP A 142 12.65 2.28 3.63
N PRO A 143 11.80 2.92 4.43
CA PRO A 143 10.72 2.31 5.22
C PRO A 143 9.32 2.34 4.58
N ASN A 144 9.11 3.04 3.47
CA ASN A 144 7.76 3.48 3.14
C ASN A 144 7.49 3.70 1.64
N ASP A 145 8.35 3.23 0.76
CA ASP A 145 8.22 3.43 -0.69
C ASP A 145 8.02 2.09 -1.41
N VAL A 146 7.09 2.07 -2.36
CA VAL A 146 6.96 0.98 -3.35
C VAL A 146 7.56 1.48 -4.66
N LEU A 147 8.42 0.68 -5.26
CA LEU A 147 9.17 1.02 -6.47
C LEU A 147 8.69 0.19 -7.66
N ALA A 148 8.66 0.79 -8.85
CA ALA A 148 8.68 0.09 -10.12
C ALA A 148 10.12 0.15 -10.66
N GLY A 149 10.78 -1.01 -10.75
CA GLY A 149 12.24 -1.05 -10.94
C GLY A 149 12.98 -0.32 -9.81
N ARG A 150 13.66 0.79 -10.13
CA ARG A 150 14.38 1.64 -9.15
C ARG A 150 13.69 2.98 -8.87
N ALA A 151 12.55 3.24 -9.51
CA ALA A 151 11.84 4.51 -9.42
C ALA A 151 10.62 4.39 -8.52
N LYS A 152 10.34 5.44 -7.75
CA LYS A 152 9.23 5.45 -6.79
C LYS A 152 7.89 5.49 -7.52
N LEU A 153 7.08 4.46 -7.30
CA LEU A 153 5.72 4.34 -7.81
C LEU A 153 4.69 4.80 -6.77
N ALA A 154 4.90 4.44 -5.51
CA ALA A 154 3.99 4.82 -4.42
C ALA A 154 4.73 5.21 -3.15
N GLY A 155 4.08 6.06 -2.36
CA GLY A 155 4.51 6.43 -1.02
C GLY A 155 3.45 6.07 0.02
N ILE A 156 3.89 5.54 1.15
CA ILE A 156 3.06 5.23 2.31
C ILE A 156 3.42 6.20 3.44
N LEU A 157 2.41 6.72 4.13
CA LEU A 157 2.57 7.62 5.26
C LEU A 157 1.64 7.16 6.40
N LEU A 158 2.24 6.76 7.51
CA LEU A 158 1.50 6.46 8.73
C LEU A 158 1.52 7.67 9.66
N GLU A 159 0.36 8.01 10.19
CA GLU A 159 0.20 9.00 11.25
C GLU A 159 -0.69 8.42 12.34
N SER A 160 -0.29 8.52 13.60
CA SER A 160 -1.01 7.90 14.73
C SER A 160 -1.45 8.94 15.75
N GLU A 161 -2.58 8.70 16.41
CA GLU A 161 -3.03 9.44 17.58
C GLU A 161 -3.06 8.52 18.80
N MET A 162 -2.62 9.03 19.95
CA MET A 162 -2.58 8.28 21.19
C MET A 162 -3.85 8.53 22.01
N ALA A 163 -4.40 7.48 22.61
CA ALA A 163 -5.53 7.62 23.52
C ALA A 163 -5.11 8.24 24.86
N ALA A 164 -6.02 8.95 25.53
CA ALA A 164 -5.77 9.60 26.82
C ALA A 164 -5.33 8.62 27.93
N GLY A 165 -5.79 7.36 27.86
CA GLY A 165 -5.42 6.28 28.80
C GLY A 165 -4.12 5.55 28.48
N GLY A 166 -3.38 5.98 27.46
CA GLY A 166 -2.25 5.25 26.89
C GLY A 166 -2.69 4.26 25.79
N GLY A 167 -1.79 3.99 24.84
CA GLY A 167 -2.10 3.18 23.66
C GLY A 167 -2.51 4.01 22.43
N LEU A 168 -2.72 3.34 21.30
CA LEU A 168 -3.17 3.98 20.05
C LEU A 168 -4.69 4.18 20.10
N ASP A 169 -5.16 5.38 19.79
CA ASP A 169 -6.58 5.61 19.49
C ASP A 169 -6.89 5.19 18.04
N PHE A 170 -6.11 5.74 17.10
CA PHE A 170 -6.19 5.37 15.70
C PHE A 170 -4.85 5.55 14.97
N VAL A 171 -4.75 4.88 13.82
CA VAL A 171 -3.69 5.05 12.84
C VAL A 171 -4.32 5.41 11.51
N ILE A 172 -3.83 6.49 10.89
CA ILE A 172 -4.16 6.88 9.52
C ILE A 172 -3.09 6.31 8.60
N VAL A 173 -3.52 5.49 7.63
CA VAL A 173 -2.67 4.94 6.57
C VAL A 173 -2.89 5.74 5.29
N GLY A 174 -1.99 6.68 5.02
CA GLY A 174 -1.95 7.43 3.76
C GLY A 174 -1.22 6.67 2.66
N VAL A 175 -1.80 6.59 1.47
CA VAL A 175 -1.25 5.94 0.28
C VAL A 175 -1.39 6.88 -0.92
N GLY A 176 -0.25 7.26 -1.51
CA GLY A 176 -0.20 7.97 -2.78
C GLY A 176 0.41 7.07 -3.85
N VAL A 177 -0.28 6.88 -4.98
CA VAL A 177 0.20 6.04 -6.09
C VAL A 177 0.18 6.82 -7.40
N ASN A 178 1.32 6.82 -8.10
CA ASN A 178 1.46 7.41 -9.42
C ASN A 178 0.88 6.45 -10.47
N LEU A 179 -0.30 6.76 -11.00
CA LEU A 179 -0.96 5.96 -12.04
C LEU A 179 -0.76 6.64 -13.40
N ALA A 180 -1.40 7.80 -13.61
CA ALA A 180 -1.35 8.54 -14.86
C ALA A 180 -0.02 9.28 -15.06
N SER A 181 0.57 9.81 -14.00
CA SER A 181 1.80 10.62 -14.09
C SER A 181 2.62 10.59 -12.81
N ALA A 182 3.91 10.89 -12.94
CA ALA A 182 4.84 11.07 -11.84
C ALA A 182 5.69 12.34 -12.05
N PRO A 183 6.16 12.99 -10.98
CA PRO A 183 7.04 14.14 -11.10
C PRO A 183 8.40 13.75 -11.71
N ARG A 184 8.94 14.59 -12.59
CA ARG A 184 10.19 14.32 -13.32
C ARG A 184 11.44 14.93 -12.68
N ASP A 185 11.29 16.04 -11.97
CA ASP A 185 12.40 16.84 -11.42
C ASP A 185 12.61 16.59 -9.91
N LEU A 186 12.76 15.33 -9.53
CA LEU A 186 12.99 14.93 -8.13
C LEU A 186 14.43 14.46 -7.89
N GLU A 187 14.91 14.62 -6.66
CA GLU A 187 16.20 14.09 -6.19
C GLU A 187 16.30 12.56 -6.40
N TYR A 188 15.17 11.85 -6.31
CA TYR A 188 15.07 10.42 -6.55
C TYR A 188 14.10 10.14 -7.70
N PRO A 189 14.40 9.17 -8.59
CA PRO A 189 13.51 8.84 -9.71
C PRO A 189 12.11 8.44 -9.23
N ALA A 190 11.09 8.91 -9.95
CA ALA A 190 9.71 8.49 -9.80
C ALA A 190 9.19 7.86 -11.10
N ALA A 191 8.23 6.96 -10.97
CA ALA A 191 7.57 6.27 -12.08
C ALA A 191 6.06 6.35 -11.91
N SER A 192 5.34 6.24 -13.02
CA SER A 192 3.88 6.08 -13.07
C SER A 192 3.52 4.77 -13.77
N LEU A 193 2.37 4.18 -13.45
CA LEU A 193 1.90 2.97 -14.15
C LEU A 193 1.75 3.17 -15.66
N SER A 194 1.30 4.35 -16.10
CA SER A 194 1.23 4.72 -17.51
C SER A 194 2.60 4.63 -18.19
N ASP A 195 3.66 5.19 -17.57
CA ASP A 195 5.02 5.11 -18.10
C ASP A 195 5.58 3.67 -18.09
N GLN A 196 5.04 2.79 -17.23
CA GLN A 196 5.38 1.37 -17.18
C GLN A 196 4.56 0.50 -18.15
N GLY A 197 3.69 1.10 -18.98
CA GLY A 197 2.88 0.38 -19.96
C GLY A 197 1.53 -0.13 -19.44
N PHE A 198 1.04 0.39 -18.31
CA PHE A 198 -0.24 0.01 -17.69
C PHE A 198 -1.22 1.20 -17.56
N PRO A 199 -1.50 1.96 -18.64
CA PRO A 199 -2.36 3.15 -18.57
C PRO A 199 -3.85 2.83 -18.28
N GLY A 200 -4.24 1.55 -18.37
CA GLY A 200 -5.61 1.10 -18.10
C GLY A 200 -5.94 1.01 -16.62
N ILE A 201 -4.95 0.94 -15.71
CA ILE A 201 -5.22 0.80 -14.28
C ILE A 201 -5.71 2.13 -13.72
N THR A 202 -6.98 2.18 -13.33
CA THR A 202 -7.64 3.37 -12.81
C THR A 202 -7.53 3.48 -11.29
N PRO A 203 -7.68 4.68 -10.69
CA PRO A 203 -7.74 4.84 -9.24
C PRO A 203 -8.82 3.96 -8.59
N ALA A 204 -10.00 3.85 -9.21
CA ALA A 204 -11.11 3.04 -8.70
C ALA A 204 -10.77 1.54 -8.69
N SER A 205 -10.26 1.00 -9.81
CA SER A 205 -9.89 -0.42 -9.89
C SER A 205 -8.75 -0.78 -8.93
N LEU A 206 -7.79 0.12 -8.74
CA LEU A 206 -6.73 -0.06 -7.76
C LEU A 206 -7.26 0.01 -6.33
N LEU A 207 -8.16 0.95 -6.02
CA LEU A 207 -8.74 1.07 -4.69
C LEU A 207 -9.52 -0.19 -4.28
N GLU A 208 -10.35 -0.72 -5.18
CA GLU A 208 -11.08 -1.97 -5.00
C GLU A 208 -10.13 -3.12 -4.68
N SER A 209 -9.20 -3.40 -5.59
CA SER A 209 -8.18 -4.45 -5.42
C SER A 209 -7.33 -4.25 -4.15
N PHE A 210 -6.93 -3.00 -3.85
CA PHE A 210 -6.17 -2.67 -2.65
C PHE A 210 -6.93 -3.02 -1.39
N THR A 211 -8.22 -2.66 -1.29
CA THR A 211 -9.00 -2.94 -0.08
C THR A 211 -9.21 -4.43 0.19
N GLU A 212 -9.38 -5.24 -0.85
CA GLU A 212 -9.43 -6.70 -0.74
C GLU A 212 -8.13 -7.27 -0.17
N HIS A 213 -6.99 -6.92 -0.78
CA HIS A 213 -5.68 -7.41 -0.34
C HIS A 213 -5.27 -6.84 1.02
N PHE A 214 -5.67 -5.61 1.33
CA PHE A 214 -5.41 -4.98 2.61
C PHE A 214 -6.11 -5.72 3.73
N ALA A 215 -7.38 -6.10 3.56
CA ALA A 215 -8.10 -6.90 4.55
C ALA A 215 -7.39 -8.23 4.84
N LEU A 216 -6.89 -8.91 3.80
CA LEU A 216 -6.15 -10.17 3.95
C LEU A 216 -4.84 -10.00 4.74
N TRP A 217 -4.04 -8.99 4.40
CA TRP A 217 -2.78 -8.73 5.10
C TRP A 217 -2.97 -8.18 6.51
N LEU A 218 -4.03 -7.39 6.74
CA LEU A 218 -4.39 -6.91 8.06
C LEU A 218 -4.81 -8.07 8.96
N GLU A 219 -5.61 -9.00 8.45
CA GLU A 219 -6.02 -10.21 9.18
C GLU A 219 -4.81 -11.10 9.51
N CYS A 220 -3.92 -11.33 8.53
CA CYS A 220 -2.65 -12.04 8.75
C CYS A 220 -1.81 -11.37 9.86
N TRP A 221 -1.68 -10.04 9.83
CA TRP A 221 -0.96 -9.30 10.87
C TRP A 221 -1.61 -9.41 12.25
N ARG A 222 -2.94 -9.41 12.32
CA ARG A 222 -3.71 -9.57 13.57
C ARG A 222 -3.60 -10.97 14.14
N ALA A 223 -3.80 -11.99 13.30
CA ALA A 223 -3.89 -13.38 13.70
C ALA A 223 -2.51 -14.01 13.96
N ASP A 224 -1.52 -13.70 13.14
CA ASP A 224 -0.22 -14.37 13.11
C ASP A 224 0.96 -13.43 13.42
N GLY A 225 0.69 -12.13 13.62
CA GLY A 225 1.67 -11.13 14.01
C GLY A 225 2.58 -10.66 12.87
N PHE A 226 3.70 -10.03 13.24
CA PHE A 226 4.59 -9.39 12.26
C PHE A 226 5.53 -10.35 11.52
N VAL A 227 5.78 -11.54 12.05
CA VAL A 227 6.73 -12.50 11.45
C VAL A 227 6.40 -12.84 9.99
N PRO A 228 5.17 -13.28 9.64
CA PRO A 228 4.83 -13.58 8.24
C PRO A 228 4.84 -12.33 7.35
N VAL A 229 4.37 -11.18 7.88
CA VAL A 229 4.39 -9.89 7.17
C VAL A 229 5.82 -9.48 6.83
N ARG A 230 6.73 -9.56 7.81
CA ARG A 230 8.15 -9.24 7.62
C ARG A 230 8.80 -10.16 6.59
N ALA A 231 8.57 -11.46 6.68
CA ALA A 231 9.14 -12.42 5.74
C ALA A 231 8.68 -12.15 4.30
N ALA A 232 7.37 -11.94 4.10
CA ALA A 232 6.81 -11.61 2.79
C ALA A 232 7.35 -10.28 2.24
N TRP A 233 7.50 -9.28 3.11
CA TRP A 233 8.04 -7.98 2.72
C TRP A 233 9.52 -8.08 2.32
N LEU A 234 10.33 -8.83 3.08
CA LEU A 234 11.75 -9.03 2.78
C LEU A 234 12.00 -9.76 1.47
N ASN A 235 11.14 -10.72 1.11
CA ASN A 235 11.20 -11.41 -0.18
C ASN A 235 11.01 -10.45 -1.38
N ARG A 236 10.51 -9.24 -1.14
CA ARG A 236 10.24 -8.21 -2.15
C ARG A 236 11.03 -6.92 -1.89
N ALA A 237 11.93 -6.92 -0.90
CA ALA A 237 12.70 -5.75 -0.54
C ALA A 237 13.78 -5.46 -1.60
N GLY A 238 13.80 -4.22 -2.07
CA GLY A 238 14.89 -3.70 -2.88
C GLY A 238 16.07 -3.28 -2.02
N GLY A 239 17.29 -3.48 -2.52
CA GLY A 239 18.51 -3.00 -1.88
C GLY A 239 18.99 -3.83 -0.69
N ILE A 240 18.53 -5.08 -0.51
CA ILE A 240 19.16 -6.00 0.44
C ILE A 240 20.63 -6.18 0.07
N GLY A 241 21.49 -6.06 1.08
CA GLY A 241 22.94 -6.06 0.95
C GLY A 241 23.52 -4.73 0.45
N GLU A 242 22.72 -3.74 0.06
CA GLU A 242 23.23 -2.44 -0.42
C GLU A 242 23.46 -1.45 0.74
N ALA A 243 24.21 -0.38 0.45
CA ALA A 243 24.40 0.70 1.40
C ALA A 243 23.07 1.46 1.60
N VAL A 244 22.72 1.70 2.86
CA VAL A 244 21.51 2.43 3.24
C VAL A 244 21.86 3.60 4.16
N ARG A 245 21.16 4.71 3.96
CA ARG A 245 21.24 5.89 4.80
C ARG A 245 19.89 6.12 5.48
N VAL A 246 19.86 5.98 6.80
CA VAL A 246 18.67 6.23 7.61
C VAL A 246 18.80 7.61 8.24
N ARG A 247 18.03 8.56 7.72
CA ARG A 247 17.90 9.86 8.37
C ARG A 247 16.89 9.72 9.51
N LEU A 248 17.27 10.10 10.72
CA LEU A 248 16.41 10.33 11.90
C LEU A 248 16.22 11.84 12.08
N GLU A 249 15.57 12.29 13.15
CA GLU A 249 15.33 13.73 13.37
C GLU A 249 16.62 14.51 13.57
N THR A 250 17.52 13.99 14.41
CA THR A 250 18.75 14.68 14.83
C THR A 250 20.03 14.07 14.27
N LEU A 251 19.95 12.89 13.63
CA LEU A 251 21.15 12.19 13.14
C LEU A 251 20.87 11.43 11.84
N THR A 252 21.95 11.14 11.12
CA THR A 252 21.93 10.25 9.95
C THR A 252 22.79 9.04 10.25
N LEU A 253 22.20 7.85 10.15
CA LEU A 253 22.90 6.57 10.20
C LEU A 253 23.25 6.14 8.78
N GLU A 254 24.44 5.59 8.61
CA GLU A 254 24.86 4.92 7.38
C GLU A 254 25.21 3.48 7.72
N GLY A 255 24.86 2.56 6.83
CA GLY A 255 25.10 1.14 7.06
C GLY A 255 24.78 0.32 5.82
N ARG A 256 24.60 -0.98 6.03
CA ARG A 256 24.16 -1.91 4.99
C ARG A 256 22.80 -2.48 5.38
N PHE A 257 21.88 -2.54 4.42
CA PHE A 257 20.56 -3.12 4.66
C PHE A 257 20.68 -4.64 4.64
N LEU A 258 20.63 -5.30 5.80
CA LEU A 258 20.78 -6.76 5.87
C LEU A 258 19.43 -7.48 5.78
N ASP A 259 18.44 -6.99 6.54
CA ASP A 259 17.08 -7.52 6.66
C ASP A 259 16.15 -6.55 7.44
#